data_AF-A0A7Y4HQX7-F1
#
_entry.id   AF-A0A7Y4HQX7-F1
#
_cell.length_a   1.000
_cell.length_b   1.000
_cell.length_c   1.000
_cell.angle_alpha   90.00
_cell.angle_beta   90.00
_cell.angle_gamma   90.00
#
_symmetry.space_group_name_H-M   'P 1'
#
loop_
_entity.id
_entity.type
_entity.pdbx_description
1 polymer ?
#
loop_
_entity_poly.entity_id
_entity_poly.type
_entity_poly.pdbx_seq_one_letter_code
_entity_poly.pdbx_strand_id
1 'polypeptide(L)' 'MNGEPPMWRIVDGKKLVKEQSSTMRREDEVEDLVVSDPSCLGKPLLIIGRQRRRSITENGGVDMLALDANATTVLVEF' A
#
# COMPACT_ATOMS: atom_id res chain seq x y z
N MET A 1 3.77 23.97 -8.26
CA MET A 1 3.42 22.64 -8.79
C MET A 1 4.72 21.92 -9.12
N ASN A 2 5.16 20.99 -8.28
CA ASN A 2 6.30 20.14 -8.59
C ASN A 2 5.73 18.88 -9.23
N GLY A 3 5.64 18.85 -10.56
CA GLY A 3 5.15 17.68 -11.30
C GLY A 3 6.28 16.68 -11.51
N GLU A 4 6.02 15.40 -11.24
CA GLU A 4 6.96 14.32 -11.56
C GLU A 4 7.26 14.27 -13.07
N PRO A 5 8.51 13.96 -13.47
CA PRO A 5 8.87 13.86 -14.87
C PRO A 5 8.13 12.69 -15.54
N PRO A 6 7.66 12.84 -16.79
CA PRO A 6 6.90 11.80 -17.47
C PRO A 6 7.77 10.56 -17.72
N MET A 7 7.27 9.40 -17.31
CA MET A 7 7.88 8.09 -17.56
C MET A 7 7.53 7.56 -18.95
N TRP A 8 8.46 6.84 -19.57
CA TRP A 8 8.30 6.24 -20.90
C TRP A 8 8.82 4.81 -20.89
N ARG A 9 8.08 3.89 -21.52
CA ARG A 9 8.46 2.49 -21.67
C ARG A 9 8.86 2.19 -23.12
N ILE A 10 9.92 1.41 -23.30
CA ILE A 10 10.31 0.87 -24.60
C ILE A 10 9.53 -0.42 -24.86
N VAL A 11 8.80 -0.46 -25.97
CA VAL A 11 8.06 -1.63 -26.46
C VAL A 11 8.78 -2.18 -27.70
N ASP A 12 9.03 -3.48 -27.71
CA ASP A 12 9.69 -4.24 -28.79
C ASP A 12 11.04 -3.66 -29.24
N GLY A 13 11.75 -2.98 -28.33
CA GLY A 13 13.04 -2.35 -28.60
C GLY A 13 13.01 -1.17 -29.58
N LYS A 14 11.83 -0.74 -30.04
CA LYS A 14 11.70 0.23 -31.15
C LYS A 14 10.77 1.40 -30.85
N LYS A 15 9.79 1.23 -29.94
CA LYS A 15 8.75 2.23 -29.71
C LYS A 15 8.78 2.76 -28.29
N LEU A 16 8.86 4.07 -28.13
CA LEU A 16 8.59 4.73 -26.85
C LEU A 16 7.08 4.91 -26.70
N VAL A 17 6.53 4.33 -25.63
CA VAL A 17 5.15 4.54 -25.21
C VAL A 17 5.19 5.35 -23.93
N LYS A 18 4.46 6.47 -23.90
CA LYS A 18 4.33 7.26 -22.68
C LYS A 18 3.63 6.38 -21.67
N GLU A 19 4.29 6.16 -20.53
CA GLU A 19 3.65 5.39 -19.50
C GLU A 19 2.59 6.27 -18.85
N GLN A 20 1.35 5.77 -18.86
CA GLN A 20 0.32 6.41 -18.08
C GLN A 20 0.82 6.38 -16.64
N SER A 21 0.88 7.55 -16.01
CA SER A 21 1.06 7.61 -14.57
C SER A 21 -0.09 6.78 -14.00
N SER A 22 0.23 5.58 -13.51
CA SER A 22 -0.62 4.98 -12.50
C SER A 22 -0.60 6.00 -11.39
N THR A 23 -1.73 6.64 -11.09
CA THR A 23 -1.88 7.29 -9.80
C THR A 23 -1.42 6.25 -8.80
N MET A 24 -0.29 6.53 -8.14
CA MET A 24 0.23 5.68 -7.07
C MET A 24 -0.99 5.41 -6.20
N ARG A 25 -1.38 4.13 -6.09
CA ARG A 25 -2.59 3.78 -5.32
C ARG A 25 -2.45 4.46 -3.98
N ARG A 26 -3.45 5.24 -3.59
CA ARG A 26 -3.40 5.88 -2.27
C ARG A 26 -3.19 4.78 -1.24
N GLU A 27 -2.42 5.07 -0.20
CA GLU A 27 -2.20 4.17 0.95
C GLU A 27 -3.53 3.53 1.38
N ASP A 28 -4.61 4.33 1.40
CA ASP A 28 -5.98 3.88 1.64
C ASP A 28 -6.45 2.71 0.75
N GLU A 29 -6.10 2.68 -0.54
CA GLU A 29 -6.49 1.64 -1.51
C GLU A 29 -5.68 0.34 -1.34
N VAL A 30 -4.42 0.44 -0.92
CA VAL A 30 -3.61 -0.73 -0.58
C VAL A 30 -4.15 -1.37 0.69
N GLU A 31 -4.46 -0.54 1.66
CA GLU A 31 -5.11 -0.98 2.88
C GLU A 31 -6.51 -1.58 2.60
N ASP A 32 -7.32 -1.01 1.71
CA ASP A 32 -8.60 -1.58 1.29
C ASP A 32 -8.43 -3.00 0.72
N LEU A 33 -7.40 -3.18 -0.13
CA LEU A 33 -7.07 -4.49 -0.70
C LEU A 33 -6.75 -5.50 0.40
N VAL A 34 -5.87 -5.14 1.34
CA VAL A 34 -5.43 -6.03 2.42
C VAL A 34 -6.57 -6.38 3.36
N VAL A 35 -7.48 -5.44 3.66
CA VAL A 35 -8.67 -5.74 4.46
C VAL A 35 -9.61 -6.71 3.71
N SER A 36 -9.76 -6.54 2.39
CA SER A 36 -10.61 -7.40 1.56
C SER A 36 -10.04 -8.80 1.35
N ASP A 37 -8.73 -8.92 1.27
CA ASP A 37 -8.00 -10.18 1.07
C ASP A 37 -6.64 -10.14 1.79
N PRO A 38 -6.59 -10.51 3.09
CA PRO A 38 -5.34 -10.54 3.84
C PRO A 38 -4.31 -11.53 3.29
N SER A 39 -4.74 -12.50 2.47
CA SER A 39 -3.84 -13.51 1.90
C SER A 39 -2.86 -12.90 0.89
N CYS A 40 -3.15 -11.71 0.35
CA CYS A 40 -2.25 -10.98 -0.54
C CYS A 40 -0.91 -10.62 0.12
N LEU A 41 -0.83 -10.63 1.45
CA LEU A 41 0.40 -10.43 2.22
C LEU A 41 1.31 -11.68 2.26
N GLY A 42 0.85 -12.82 1.74
CA GLY A 42 1.62 -14.07 1.71
C GLY A 42 1.86 -14.69 3.08
N LYS A 43 1.17 -14.21 4.12
CA LYS A 43 1.26 -14.70 5.50
C LYS A 43 -0.14 -14.97 6.05
N PRO A 44 -0.32 -15.99 6.92
CA PRO A 44 -1.60 -16.24 7.57
C PRO A 44 -1.83 -15.21 8.67
N LEU A 45 -2.35 -14.04 8.29
CA LEU A 45 -2.64 -12.93 9.19
C LEU A 45 -4.15 -12.75 9.36
N LEU A 46 -4.59 -12.57 10.60
CA LEU A 46 -5.92 -12.11 10.93
C LEU A 46 -5.88 -10.60 11.18
N ILE A 47 -6.46 -9.82 10.27
CA ILE A 47 -6.53 -8.36 10.44
C ILE A 47 -7.53 -8.02 11.55
N ILE A 48 -7.07 -7.33 12.59
CA ILE A 48 -7.92 -6.81 13.67
C ILE A 48 -8.59 -5.52 13.23
N GLY A 49 -7.86 -4.66 12.53
CA GLY A 49 -8.40 -3.44 11.93
C GLY A 49 -7.35 -2.38 11.61
N ARG A 50 -7.79 -1.40 10.82
CA ARG A 50 -7.01 -0.21 10.44
C ARG A 50 -6.82 0.70 11.64
N GLN A 51 -5.59 1.19 11.82
CA GLN A 51 -5.26 2.15 12.84
C GLN A 51 -5.24 3.54 12.19
N ARG A 52 -6.42 4.16 12.04
CA ARG A 52 -6.51 5.52 11.45
C ARG A 52 -5.59 6.48 12.21
N ARG A 53 -4.64 7.11 11.51
CA ARG A 53 -3.79 8.18 12.05
C ARG A 53 -4.66 9.22 12.75
N ARG A 54 -4.54 9.33 14.08
CA ARG A 54 -5.09 10.48 14.80
C ARG A 54 -4.17 11.66 14.51
N SER A 55 -4.64 12.55 13.63
CA SER A 55 -4.04 13.85 13.31
C SER A 55 -2.74 13.85 12.49
N ILE A 56 -2.68 14.77 11.51
CA ILE A 56 -1.51 15.14 10.68
C ILE A 56 -0.33 15.69 11.50
N THR A 57 -0.52 15.94 12.80
CA THR A 57 0.44 16.65 13.66
C THR A 57 1.19 15.76 14.64
N GLU A 58 0.87 14.46 14.75
CA GLU A 58 1.48 13.56 15.72
C GLU A 58 2.14 12.39 14.99
N ASN A 59 3.46 12.30 15.16
CA ASN A 59 4.37 11.31 14.60
C ASN A 59 3.73 9.95 14.27
N GLY A 60 3.55 9.69 12.98
CA GLY A 60 3.39 8.37 12.35
C GLY A 60 2.51 7.37 13.12
N GLY A 61 1.22 7.35 12.80
CA GLY A 61 0.37 6.22 13.20
C GLY A 61 0.73 4.97 12.37
N VAL A 62 0.61 3.81 13.01
CA VAL A 62 0.62 2.48 12.37
C VAL A 62 -0.54 2.41 11.38
N ASP A 63 -0.40 1.69 10.26
CA ASP A 63 -1.52 1.55 9.31
C ASP A 63 -2.52 0.47 9.74
N MET A 64 -2.03 -0.73 10.13
CA MET A 64 -2.90 -1.83 10.58
C MET A 64 -2.35 -2.67 11.74
N LEU A 65 -3.29 -3.23 12.51
CA LEU A 65 -3.05 -4.21 13.55
C LEU A 65 -3.57 -5.59 13.13
N ALA A 66 -2.76 -6.64 13.33
CA ALA A 66 -3.11 -8.02 13.00
C ALA A 66 -2.62 -9.03 14.06
N LEU A 67 -3.08 -10.27 13.95
CA LEU A 67 -2.54 -11.43 14.65
C LEU A 67 -1.95 -12.42 13.65
N ASP A 68 -0.84 -13.06 14.02
CA ASP A 68 -0.31 -14.20 13.28
C ASP A 68 -0.93 -15.54 13.73
N ALA A 69 -0.49 -16.64 13.10
CA ALA A 69 -0.92 -18.00 13.42
C ALA A 69 -0.62 -18.45 14.87
N ASN A 70 0.26 -17.74 15.59
CA ASN A 70 0.60 -18.00 16.99
C ASN A 70 -0.15 -17.06 17.96
N ALA A 71 -1.13 -16.29 17.46
CA ALA A 71 -1.79 -15.22 18.19
C ALA A 71 -0.83 -14.12 18.68
N THR A 72 0.29 -13.93 17.98
CA THR A 72 1.20 -12.81 18.23
C THR A 72 0.67 -11.58 17.52
N THR A 73 0.65 -10.45 18.24
CA THR A 73 0.31 -9.15 17.65
C THR A 73 1.39 -8.70 16.66
N VAL A 74 0.96 -8.36 15.44
CA VAL A 74 1.82 -7.89 14.35
C VAL A 74 1.32 -6.54 13.85
N LEU A 75 2.26 -5.64 13.58
CA LEU A 75 2.02 -4.37 12.88
C LEU A 75 2.25 -4.56 11.39
N VAL A 76 1.35 -4.02 10.57
CA VAL A 76 1.48 -4.01 9.11
C VAL A 76 1.52 -2.56 8.66
N GLU A 77 2.60 -2.19 7.96
CA GLU A 77 2.91 -0.82 7.51
C GLU A 77 3.10 -0.83 5.98
N PHE A 78 2.65 0.23 5.31
CA PHE A 78 2.62 0.37 3.84
C PHE A 78 3.45 1.55 3.31
#